data_AF-A0A2V8UKD1-F1
#
_entry.id   AF-A0A2V8UKD1-F1
#
_cell.length_a   1.000
_cell.length_b   1.000
_cell.length_c   1.000
_cell.angle_alpha   90.00
_cell.angle_beta   90.00
_cell.angle_gamma   90.00
#
_symmetry.space_group_name_H-M   'P 1'
#
loop_
_entity.id
_entity.type
_entity.pdbx_description
1 polymer ?
#
loop_
_entity_poly.entity_id
_entity_poly.type
_entity_poly.pdbx_seq_one_letter_code
_entity_poly.pdbx_strand_id
1 'polypeptide(L)' 'MAEQQRGKLKIFMGYAAGVGKTFKMLEETQDLKAQGVDVVIGYFEPHSRKDTIAKAEGLDIIPRKKVEYRGSVFEEM' A
#
# COMPACT_ATOMS: atom_id res chain seq x y z
N MET A 1 17.20 -7.24 -27.13
CA MET A 1 16.97 -6.43 -25.92
C MET A 1 15.60 -6.80 -25.41
N ALA A 2 15.47 -7.24 -24.15
CA ALA A 2 14.15 -7.54 -23.59
C ALA A 2 13.34 -6.23 -23.59
N GLU A 3 12.22 -6.23 -24.30
CA GLU A 3 11.27 -5.12 -24.30
C GLU A 3 10.88 -4.86 -22.84
N GLN A 4 11.22 -3.66 -22.32
CA GLN A 4 10.85 -3.29 -20.96
C GLN A 4 9.33 -3.29 -20.87
N GLN A 5 8.78 -4.36 -20.31
CA GLN A 5 7.36 -4.52 -20.12
C GLN A 5 6.89 -3.38 -19.23
N ARG A 6 6.05 -2.50 -19.77
CA ARG A 6 5.50 -1.37 -19.00
C ARG A 6 4.77 -1.90 -17.77
N GLY A 7 4.96 -1.21 -16.65
CA GLY A 7 4.18 -1.46 -15.43
C GLY A 7 2.69 -1.32 -15.71
N LYS A 8 1.87 -2.10 -15.00
CA LYS A 8 0.41 -2.06 -15.07
C LYS A 8 -0.13 -1.34 -13.85
N LEU A 9 -1.08 -0.42 -14.06
CA LEU A 9 -1.81 0.23 -12.98
C LEU A 9 -3.16 -0.47 -12.77
N LYS A 10 -3.38 -0.99 -11.57
CA LYS A 10 -4.69 -1.50 -11.14
C LYS A 10 -5.32 -0.54 -10.15
N ILE A 11 -6.56 -0.13 -10.39
CA ILE A 11 -7.30 0.81 -9.54
C ILE A 11 -8.50 0.09 -8.95
N PHE A 12 -8.60 0.08 -7.62
CA PHE A 12 -9.78 -0.39 -6.90
C PHE A 12 -10.76 0.76 -6.70
N MET A 13 -11.77 0.86 -7.56
CA MET A 13 -12.78 1.91 -7.52
C MET A 13 -13.91 1.56 -6.53
N GLY A 14 -14.52 2.56 -5.91
CA GLY A 14 -15.65 2.35 -5.00
C GLY A 14 -16.45 3.62 -4.78
N TYR A 15 -17.78 3.48 -4.70
CA TYR A 15 -18.75 4.58 -4.74
C TYR A 15 -18.79 5.45 -3.47
N ALA A 16 -18.23 4.98 -2.35
CA ALA A 16 -18.19 5.72 -1.09
C ALA A 16 -16.97 5.36 -0.23
N ALA A 17 -16.77 6.10 0.87
CA ALA A 17 -15.85 5.69 1.93
C ALA A 17 -16.36 4.41 2.61
N GLY A 18 -15.47 3.60 3.16
CA GLY A 18 -15.88 2.38 3.88
C GLY A 18 -16.18 1.15 3.01
N VAL A 19 -16.44 1.29 1.70
CA VAL A 19 -16.83 0.20 0.77
C VAL A 19 -15.79 -0.90 0.51
N GLY A 20 -14.67 -0.93 1.26
CA GLY A 20 -13.71 -2.02 1.22
C GLY A 20 -12.57 -1.93 0.20
N LYS A 21 -12.38 -0.80 -0.49
CA LYS A 21 -11.31 -0.62 -1.50
C LYS A 21 -9.92 -1.07 -1.03
N THR A 22 -9.47 -0.51 0.09
CA THR A 22 -8.16 -0.83 0.69
C THR A 22 -8.09 -2.28 1.17
N PHE A 23 -9.19 -2.81 1.71
CA PHE A 23 -9.24 -4.20 2.17
C PHE A 23 -9.05 -5.17 1.01
N LYS A 24 -9.78 -4.97 -0.10
CA LYS A 24 -9.66 -5.83 -1.29
C LYS A 24 -8.28 -5.71 -1.94
N MET A 25 -7.71 -4.50 -1.97
CA MET A 25 -6.35 -4.27 -2.45
C MET A 25 -5.31 -5.06 -1.64
N LEU A 26 -5.40 -5.04 -0.30
CA LEU A 26 -4.48 -5.78 0.56
C LEU A 26 -4.70 -7.29 0.49
N GLU A 27 -5.94 -7.75 0.32
CA GLU A 27 -6.24 -9.17 0.10
C GLU A 27 -5.53 -9.70 -1.15
N GLU A 28 -5.66 -9.02 -2.28
CA GLU A 28 -4.97 -9.41 -3.52
C GLU A 28 -3.44 -9.29 -3.39
N THR A 29 -2.96 -8.33 -2.60
CA THR A 29 -1.53 -8.18 -2.32
C THR A 29 -0.99 -9.39 -1.55
N GLN A 30 -1.73 -9.91 -0.57
CA GLN A 30 -1.35 -11.11 0.17
C GLN A 30 -1.34 -12.35 -0.75
N ASP A 31 -2.30 -12.46 -1.66
CA ASP A 31 -2.32 -13.54 -2.66
C ASP A 31 -1.09 -13.50 -3.59
N LEU A 32 -0.69 -12.30 -4.03
CA LEU A 32 0.53 -12.10 -4.83
C LEU A 32 1.80 -12.46 -4.04
N LYS A 33 1.88 -12.04 -2.77
CA LYS A 33 3.00 -12.40 -1.90
C LYS A 33 3.08 -13.91 -1.68
N ALA A 34 1.94 -14.58 -1.46
CA ALA A 34 1.88 -16.03 -1.33
C ALA A 34 2.33 -16.78 -2.60
N GLN A 35 2.18 -16.15 -3.76
CA GLN A 35 2.71 -16.63 -5.05
C GLN A 35 4.20 -16.32 -5.26
N GLY A 36 4.86 -15.67 -4.30
CA GLY A 36 6.28 -15.32 -4.38
C GLY A 36 6.58 -14.06 -5.18
N VAL A 37 5.56 -13.22 -5.46
CA VAL A 37 5.79 -11.91 -6.07
C VAL A 37 6.39 -10.98 -5.03
N ASP A 38 7.44 -10.25 -5.42
CA ASP A 38 8.02 -9.18 -4.61
C ASP A 38 7.04 -8.00 -4.55
N VAL A 39 6.46 -7.76 -3.36
CA VAL A 39 5.46 -6.71 -3.15
C VAL A 39 5.82 -5.85 -1.97
N VAL A 40 5.71 -4.54 -2.17
CA VAL A 40 5.97 -3.52 -1.16
C VAL A 40 4.82 -2.52 -1.11
N ILE A 41 4.45 -2.10 0.11
CA ILE A 41 3.52 -1.01 0.34
C ILE A 41 4.31 0.30 0.29
N GLY A 42 4.00 1.15 -0.70
CA GLY A 42 4.53 2.51 -0.76
C GLY A 42 3.86 3.46 0.24
N TYR A 43 2.54 3.30 0.43
CA TYR A 43 1.77 4.08 1.39
C TYR A 43 0.53 3.33 1.86
N PHE A 44 0.22 3.44 3.15
CA PHE A 44 -0.97 2.83 3.73
C PHE A 44 -1.53 3.70 4.86
N GLU A 45 -2.80 4.06 4.74
CA GLU A 45 -3.56 4.83 5.72
C GLU A 45 -4.69 3.94 6.30
N PRO A 46 -4.54 3.41 7.53
CA PRO A 46 -5.44 2.38 8.06
C PRO A 46 -6.79 2.90 8.59
N HIS A 47 -6.92 4.20 8.87
CA HIS A 47 -8.12 4.84 9.45
C HIS A 47 -8.79 4.02 10.57
N SER A 48 -7.98 3.47 11.49
CA SER A 48 -8.40 2.67 12.67
C SER A 48 -9.13 1.34 12.40
N ARG A 49 -9.06 0.77 11.19
CA ARG A 49 -9.74 -0.49 10.85
C ARG A 49 -8.85 -1.72 11.10
N LYS A 50 -9.06 -2.38 12.25
CA LYS A 50 -8.27 -3.55 12.70
C LYS A 50 -8.11 -4.64 11.63
N ASP A 51 -9.20 -5.06 11.00
CA ASP A 51 -9.14 -6.12 9.98
C ASP A 51 -8.33 -5.73 8.75
N THR A 52 -8.31 -4.43 8.42
CA THR A 52 -7.48 -3.91 7.32
C THR A 52 -6.01 -3.84 7.71
N ILE A 53 -5.71 -3.45 8.96
CA ILE A 53 -4.35 -3.45 9.50
C ILE A 53 -3.78 -4.87 9.51
N ALA A 54 -4.55 -5.86 9.95
CA ALA A 54 -4.14 -7.26 9.96
C ALA A 54 -3.76 -7.77 8.55
N LYS A 55 -4.42 -7.28 7.50
CA LYS A 55 -4.08 -7.62 6.11
C LYS A 55 -2.78 -6.96 5.63
N ALA A 56 -2.29 -5.91 6.28
CA ALA A 56 -0.99 -5.32 5.98
C ALA A 56 0.16 -6.02 6.73
N GLU A 57 -0.13 -6.85 7.74
CA GLU A 57 0.89 -7.54 8.51
C GLU A 57 1.73 -8.48 7.63
N GLY A 58 3.03 -8.45 7.89
CA GLY A 58 4.02 -9.21 7.13
C GLY A 58 4.33 -8.62 5.75
N LEU A 59 3.60 -7.64 5.22
CA LEU A 59 4.00 -6.95 3.99
C LEU A 59 5.14 -5.96 4.26
N ASP A 60 6.10 -5.86 3.34
CA ASP A 60 7.15 -4.85 3.45
C ASP A 60 6.55 -3.47 3.21
N ILE A 61 6.95 -2.49 4.03
CA ILE A 61 6.46 -1.11 3.97
C ILE A 61 7.66 -0.19 3.79
N ILE A 62 7.60 0.69 2.78
CA ILE A 62 8.60 1.75 2.61
C ILE A 62 8.42 2.76 3.75
N PRO A 63 9.45 3.00 4.57
CA PRO A 63 9.38 4.01 5.62
C PRO A 63 9.15 5.40 5.02
N ARG A 64 8.25 6.17 5.63
CA ARG A 64 8.02 7.56 5.23
C ARG A 64 9.28 8.40 5.50
N LYS A 65 9.61 9.29 4.56
CA LYS A 65 10.70 10.24 4.72
C LYS A 65 10.31 11.28 5.76
N LYS A 66 11.15 11.49 6.76
CA LYS A 66 10.97 12.57 7.73
C LYS A 66 11.71 13.82 7.26
N VAL A 67 11.01 14.94 7.23
CA VAL A 67 11.55 16.24 6.77
C VAL A 67 11.37 17.26 7.89
N GLU A 68 12.48 17.84 8.34
CA GLU A 68 12.46 18.96 9.28
C GLU A 68 12.29 20.28 8.52
N TYR A 69 11.27 21.04 8.89
CA TYR A 69 11.00 22.36 8.32
C TYR A 69 10.51 23.32 9.40
N ARG A 70 11.22 24.44 9.58
CA ARG A 70 10.91 25.50 10.56
C ARG A 70 10.64 24.97 11.98
N GLY A 71 11.44 24.00 12.43
CA GLY A 71 11.32 23.39 13.76
C GLY A 71 10.17 22.39 13.90
N SER A 72 9.48 22.03 12.81
CA SER A 72 8.47 20.97 12.78
C SER A 72 8.94 19.79 11.93
N VAL A 73 8.57 18.56 12.32
CA VAL A 73 8.86 17.34 11.55
C VAL A 73 7.61 16.96 10.75
N PHE A 74 7.80 16.77 9.44
CA PHE A 74 6.78 16.32 8.50
C PHE A 74 7.13 14.93 7.98
N GLU A 75 6.12 14.17 7.57
CA GLU A 75 6.31 12.89 6.90
C GLU A 75 5.89 12.99 5.44
N GLU A 76 6.86 12.86 4.54
CA GLU A 76 6.68 12.82 3.09
C GLU A 76 6.89 11.38 2.57
N MET A 77 6.42 11.12 1.34
CA MET A 77 6.81 9.93 0.58
C MET A 77 8.09 10.21 -0.20
#